data_AF-A0A7W0ZIL2-F1
#
_entry.id   AF-A0A7W0ZIL2-F1
#
_cell.length_a   1.000
_cell.length_b   1.000
_cell.length_c   1.000
_cell.angle_alpha   90.00
_cell.angle_beta   90.00
_cell.angle_gamma   90.00
#
_symmetry.space_group_name_H-M   'P 1'
#
loop_
_entity.id
_entity.type
_entity.pdbx_description
1 polymer ?
#
loop_
_entity_poly.entity_id
_entity_poly.type
_entity_poly.pdbx_seq_one_letter_code
_entity_poly.pdbx_strand_id
1 'polypeptide(L)'
;MIVDLIIVGLMVAVAVWGYFQGVSVGVLVFVGFGAGAVIGSRVAPLVLDGGLRDPFAPVLAVPAALLFGAVLAAALERLGRNLRRALRRRRTLDSFGGALTAACLGLVMVWMTAAVLAGVDGLKESFRDSVIVDRLNSVLVPPGPLLSAKEPSSALRVIEGPKVRAGIPDPRIKQDPQVRAAARSVAKIEVVACGGRGEGSGWVAADGIVVTNAHVARGSDAPAVRIEGQGKASIAEPIWYDDGDDIAILRTPALKGVPPLPIAGRPRAGTAAVVLGFPFGGRYKAREARLGPTSPLPEGAQQGAPRSITPLFAGLGIGPGSSGGPVIDRNGRVVAMIFAGRDPNGGRDAFGIPSPLIRDALRKALSSAQRVDTGDCREE
;
A
#
# COMPACT_ATOMS: atom_id res chain seq x y z
N MET A 1 -16.78 1.78 8.62
CA MET A 1 -17.69 1.77 9.78
C MET A 1 -18.41 0.44 9.96
N ILE A 2 -19.24 -0.04 9.00
CA ILE A 2 -19.92 -1.35 9.14
C ILE A 2 -18.91 -2.49 9.28
N VAL A 3 -17.87 -2.51 8.43
CA VAL A 3 -16.78 -3.49 8.52
C VAL A 3 -16.06 -3.43 9.87
N ASP A 4 -15.81 -2.23 10.41
CA ASP A 4 -15.17 -2.08 11.71
C ASP A 4 -16.03 -2.65 12.85
N LEU A 5 -17.35 -2.45 12.80
CA LEU A 5 -18.30 -3.03 13.78
C LEU A 5 -18.33 -4.55 13.70
N ILE A 6 -18.31 -5.12 12.49
CA ILE A 6 -18.25 -6.57 12.28
C ILE A 6 -16.93 -7.12 12.84
N ILE A 7 -15.80 -6.46 12.56
CA ILE A 7 -14.49 -6.87 13.08
C ILE A 7 -14.47 -6.80 14.61
N VAL A 8 -14.96 -5.71 15.21
CA VAL A 8 -15.03 -5.57 16.68
C VAL A 8 -15.91 -6.67 17.28
N GLY A 9 -17.10 -6.90 16.73
CA GLY A 9 -17.99 -7.97 17.19
C GLY A 9 -17.35 -9.35 17.10
N LEU A 10 -16.66 -9.64 15.99
CA LEU A 10 -15.90 -10.88 15.81
C LEU A 10 -14.76 -10.99 16.82
N MET A 11 -14.01 -9.91 17.07
CA MET A 11 -12.91 -9.92 18.04
C MET A 11 -13.40 -10.12 19.48
N VAL A 12 -14.55 -9.55 19.85
CA VAL A 12 -15.18 -9.81 21.15
C VAL A 12 -15.57 -11.29 21.25
N ALA A 13 -16.22 -11.85 20.22
CA ALA A 13 -16.60 -13.26 20.21
C ALA A 13 -15.39 -14.21 20.30
N VAL A 14 -14.33 -13.93 19.54
CA VAL A 14 -13.07 -14.71 19.56
C VAL A 14 -12.34 -14.57 20.89
N ALA A 15 -12.31 -13.37 21.49
CA ALA A 15 -11.69 -13.16 22.80
C ALA A 15 -12.46 -13.87 23.92
N VAL A 16 -13.80 -13.82 23.90
CA VAL A 16 -14.67 -14.55 24.83
C VAL A 16 -14.47 -16.05 24.67
N TRP A 17 -14.42 -16.55 23.43
CA TRP A 17 -14.10 -17.95 23.16
C TRP A 17 -12.71 -18.34 23.69
N GLY A 18 -11.69 -17.52 23.42
CA GLY A 18 -10.32 -17.70 23.91
C GLY A 18 -10.20 -17.69 25.43
N TYR A 19 -11.02 -16.89 26.11
CA TYR A 19 -11.08 -16.86 27.57
C TYR A 19 -11.49 -18.21 28.17
N PHE A 20 -12.45 -18.90 27.52
CA PHE A 20 -12.89 -20.23 27.94
C PHE A 20 -11.94 -21.35 27.52
N GLN A 21 -11.20 -21.18 26.41
CA GLN A 21 -10.28 -22.19 25.88
C GLN A 21 -8.86 -22.12 26.47
N GLY A 22 -8.42 -20.99 27.01
CA GLY A 22 -7.08 -20.71 27.60
C GLY A 22 -5.90 -20.72 26.62
N VAL A 23 -4.68 -20.39 27.10
CA VAL A 23 -3.52 -20.03 26.24
C VAL A 23 -3.10 -21.15 25.29
N SER A 24 -3.08 -22.39 25.78
CA SER A 24 -2.46 -23.52 25.07
C SER A 24 -3.17 -23.83 23.75
N VAL A 25 -4.50 -23.72 23.73
CA VAL A 25 -5.33 -23.97 22.55
C VAL A 25 -5.10 -22.89 21.49
N GLY A 26 -5.00 -21.61 21.90
CA GLY A 26 -4.73 -20.50 20.98
C GLY A 26 -3.41 -20.67 20.23
N VAL A 27 -2.33 -21.03 20.92
CA VAL A 27 -1.01 -21.25 20.29
C VAL A 27 -1.04 -22.40 19.29
N LEU A 28 -1.72 -23.51 19.62
CA LEU A 28 -1.83 -24.68 18.74
C LEU A 28 -2.65 -24.37 17.48
N VAL A 29 -3.73 -23.60 17.60
CA VAL A 29 -4.53 -23.11 16.47
C VAL A 29 -3.68 -22.23 15.54
N PHE A 30 -2.83 -21.35 16.07
CA PHE A 30 -1.97 -20.51 15.25
C PHE A 30 -0.90 -21.28 14.50
N VAL A 31 -0.23 -22.22 15.19
CA VAL A 31 0.75 -23.12 14.56
C VAL A 31 0.06 -23.94 13.46
N GLY A 32 -1.15 -24.42 13.72
CA GLY A 32 -1.92 -25.16 12.72
C GLY A 32 -2.33 -24.32 11.52
N PHE A 33 -2.76 -23.08 11.73
CA PHE A 33 -3.07 -22.14 10.66
C PHE A 33 -1.83 -21.80 9.82
N GLY A 34 -0.70 -21.50 10.47
CA GLY A 34 0.57 -21.23 9.79
C GLY A 34 1.03 -22.41 8.94
N ALA A 35 0.97 -23.63 9.48
CA ALA A 35 1.29 -24.85 8.74
C ALA A 35 0.33 -25.07 7.56
N GLY A 36 -0.98 -24.85 7.77
CA GLY A 36 -1.99 -24.93 6.71
C GLY A 36 -1.78 -23.93 5.58
N ALA A 37 -1.39 -22.69 5.90
CA ALA A 37 -1.08 -21.66 4.90
C ALA A 37 0.16 -22.04 4.06
N VAL A 38 1.22 -22.56 4.71
CA VAL A 38 2.42 -23.03 4.01
C VAL A 38 2.10 -24.21 3.08
N ILE A 39 1.40 -25.23 3.58
CA ILE A 39 1.01 -26.40 2.78
C ILE A 39 0.08 -25.97 1.65
N GLY A 40 -0.95 -25.16 1.94
CA GLY A 40 -1.89 -24.64 0.96
C GLY A 40 -1.21 -23.86 -0.17
N SER A 41 -0.21 -23.02 0.16
CA SER A 41 0.56 -22.29 -0.85
C SER A 41 1.37 -23.19 -1.80
N ARG A 42 1.71 -24.42 -1.38
CA ARG A 42 2.46 -25.40 -2.17
C ARG A 42 1.56 -26.35 -2.94
N VAL A 43 0.36 -26.63 -2.42
CA VAL A 43 -0.61 -27.53 -3.04
C VAL A 43 -1.52 -26.80 -4.04
N ALA A 44 -1.89 -25.55 -3.78
CA ALA A 44 -2.76 -24.77 -4.67
C ALA A 44 -2.28 -24.70 -6.14
N PRO A 45 -0.96 -24.52 -6.44
CA PRO A 45 -0.48 -24.52 -7.82
C PRO A 45 -0.55 -25.89 -8.52
N LEU A 46 -0.71 -26.98 -7.77
CA LEU A 46 -0.76 -28.35 -8.30
C LEU A 46 -2.20 -28.81 -8.62
N VAL A 47 -3.20 -28.15 -8.04
CA VAL A 47 -4.61 -28.54 -8.13
C VAL A 47 -5.41 -27.60 -9.05
N LEU A 48 -4.93 -26.37 -9.27
CA LEU A 48 -5.59 -25.37 -10.09
C LEU A 48 -4.88 -25.24 -11.45
N ASP A 49 -5.60 -25.50 -12.55
CA ASP A 49 -5.07 -25.46 -13.93
C ASP A 49 -4.52 -24.07 -14.33
N GLY A 50 -4.98 -23.00 -13.67
CA GLY A 50 -4.48 -21.61 -13.81
C GLY A 50 -3.59 -21.13 -12.65
N GLY A 51 -3.26 -22.00 -11.69
CA GLY A 51 -2.49 -21.66 -10.49
C GLY A 51 -3.12 -20.52 -9.67
N LEU A 52 -2.29 -19.58 -9.21
CA LEU A 52 -2.72 -18.40 -8.45
C LEU A 52 -3.43 -17.31 -9.30
N ARG A 53 -3.53 -17.51 -10.62
CA ARG A 53 -4.13 -16.55 -11.56
C ARG A 53 -5.63 -16.79 -11.80
N ASP A 54 -6.18 -17.90 -11.31
CA ASP A 54 -7.60 -18.20 -11.42
C ASP A 54 -8.43 -17.23 -10.53
N PRO A 55 -9.48 -16.58 -11.06
CA PRO A 55 -10.36 -15.68 -10.30
C PRO A 55 -10.95 -16.29 -9.02
N PHE A 56 -11.09 -17.62 -8.97
CA PHE A 56 -11.67 -18.35 -7.85
C PHE A 56 -10.62 -18.91 -6.88
N ALA A 57 -9.32 -18.83 -7.21
CA ALA A 57 -8.25 -19.33 -6.35
C ALA A 57 -8.27 -18.74 -4.93
N PRO A 58 -8.47 -17.41 -4.71
CA PRO A 58 -8.53 -16.86 -3.37
C PRO A 58 -9.83 -17.23 -2.64
N VAL A 59 -10.93 -17.43 -3.38
CA VAL A 59 -12.25 -17.80 -2.86
C VAL A 59 -12.27 -19.25 -2.35
N LEU A 60 -11.51 -20.15 -2.97
CA LEU A 60 -11.37 -21.55 -2.56
C LEU A 60 -10.27 -21.74 -1.50
N ALA A 61 -9.20 -20.94 -1.55
CA ALA A 61 -8.07 -21.05 -0.62
C ALA A 61 -8.45 -20.69 0.82
N VAL A 62 -9.30 -19.68 1.02
CA VAL A 62 -9.69 -19.23 2.37
C VAL A 62 -10.52 -20.30 3.11
N PRO A 63 -11.60 -20.87 2.54
CA PRO A 63 -12.32 -21.98 3.15
C PRO A 63 -11.43 -23.20 3.40
N ALA A 64 -10.56 -23.56 2.46
CA ALA A 64 -9.67 -24.71 2.61
C ALA A 64 -8.65 -24.52 3.74
N ALA A 65 -8.03 -23.34 3.86
CA ALA A 65 -7.11 -23.02 4.94
C ALA A 65 -7.82 -22.98 6.31
N LEU A 66 -9.04 -22.45 6.37
CA LEU A 66 -9.87 -22.44 7.57
C LEU A 66 -10.24 -23.86 8.00
N LEU A 67 -10.64 -24.71 7.05
CA LEU A 67 -11.08 -26.09 7.31
C LEU A 67 -9.90 -26.97 7.74
N PHE A 68 -8.74 -26.84 7.08
CA PHE A 68 -7.51 -27.53 7.47
C PHE A 68 -7.01 -27.07 8.85
N GLY A 69 -7.01 -25.75 9.09
CA GLY A 69 -6.65 -25.18 10.39
C GLY A 69 -7.56 -25.68 11.52
N ALA A 70 -8.87 -25.79 11.26
CA ALA A 70 -9.84 -26.32 12.23
C ALA A 70 -9.61 -27.81 12.53
N VAL A 71 -9.34 -28.64 11.52
CA VAL A 71 -9.05 -30.07 11.70
C VAL A 71 -7.76 -30.28 12.51
N LEU A 72 -6.72 -29.52 12.19
CA LEU A 72 -5.43 -29.61 12.89
C LEU A 72 -5.55 -29.09 14.33
N ALA A 73 -6.28 -27.99 14.55
CA ALA A 73 -6.59 -27.49 15.89
C ALA A 73 -7.33 -28.53 16.73
N ALA A 74 -8.36 -29.18 16.18
CA ALA A 74 -9.13 -30.22 16.88
C ALA A 74 -8.26 -31.44 17.25
N ALA A 75 -7.33 -31.83 16.38
CA ALA A 75 -6.37 -32.90 16.66
C ALA A 75 -5.40 -32.53 17.80
N LEU A 76 -4.89 -31.30 17.78
CA LEU A 76 -3.96 -30.76 18.77
C LEU A 76 -4.62 -30.49 20.12
N GLU A 77 -5.88 -30.06 20.17
CA GLU A 77 -6.68 -29.95 21.40
C GLU A 77 -6.87 -31.30 22.10
N ARG A 78 -7.03 -32.38 21.32
CA ARG A 78 -7.12 -33.75 21.84
C ARG A 78 -5.82 -34.15 22.55
N LEU A 79 -4.68 -33.70 22.05
CA LEU A 79 -3.35 -33.92 22.64
C LEU A 79 -3.11 -32.99 23.85
N GLY A 80 -3.48 -31.71 23.75
CA GLY A 80 -3.29 -30.68 24.78
C GLY A 80 -4.11 -30.89 26.05
N ARG A 81 -5.27 -31.55 25.97
CA ARG A 81 -6.09 -31.92 27.15
C ARG A 81 -5.37 -32.87 28.12
N ASN A 82 -4.39 -33.64 27.65
CA ASN A 82 -3.58 -34.49 28.53
C ASN A 82 -2.53 -33.67 29.30
N LEU A 83 -1.96 -32.64 28.68
CA LEU A 83 -0.96 -31.76 29.30
C LEU A 83 -1.59 -30.80 30.34
N ARG A 84 -2.84 -30.40 30.10
CA ARG A 84 -3.60 -29.45 30.96
C ARG A 84 -3.88 -29.95 32.37
N ARG A 85 -3.83 -31.27 32.59
CA ARG A 85 -4.02 -31.87 33.93
C ARG A 85 -2.82 -31.60 34.86
N ALA A 86 -1.64 -31.27 34.31
CA ALA A 86 -0.42 -31.07 35.08
C ALA A 86 -0.25 -29.63 35.65
N LEU A 87 -0.94 -28.62 35.12
CA LEU A 87 -0.69 -27.19 35.42
C LEU A 87 -1.85 -26.49 36.16
N ARG A 88 -2.55 -27.21 37.04
CA ARG A 88 -3.84 -26.85 37.66
C ARG A 88 -3.87 -25.59 38.55
N ARG A 89 -2.75 -24.87 38.76
CA ARG A 89 -2.62 -23.88 39.86
C ARG A 89 -2.82 -22.40 39.48
N ARG A 90 -2.99 -22.03 38.20
CA ARG A 90 -3.20 -20.61 37.79
C ARG A 90 -4.26 -20.44 36.69
N ARG A 91 -5.47 -20.95 36.94
CA ARG A 91 -6.60 -20.99 36.00
C ARG A 91 -7.05 -19.62 35.46
N THR A 92 -7.00 -18.57 36.29
CA THR A 92 -7.40 -17.22 35.88
C THR A 92 -6.38 -16.57 34.93
N LEU A 93 -5.08 -16.74 35.18
CA LEU A 93 -4.03 -16.26 34.29
C LEU A 93 -4.03 -17.00 32.94
N ASP A 94 -4.37 -18.29 32.93
CA ASP A 94 -4.54 -19.08 31.69
C ASP A 94 -5.74 -18.58 30.86
N SER A 95 -6.86 -18.23 31.51
CA SER A 95 -8.03 -17.67 30.81
C SER A 95 -7.78 -16.27 30.24
N PHE A 96 -7.17 -15.37 31.00
CA PHE A 96 -6.80 -14.04 30.49
C PHE A 96 -5.77 -14.12 29.37
N GLY A 97 -4.74 -14.96 29.52
CA GLY A 97 -3.77 -15.19 28.46
C GLY A 97 -4.40 -15.82 27.21
N GLY A 98 -5.38 -16.71 27.38
CA GLY A 98 -6.14 -17.31 26.28
C GLY A 98 -6.95 -16.27 25.50
N ALA A 99 -7.63 -15.37 26.20
CA ALA A 99 -8.37 -14.27 25.59
C ALA A 99 -7.45 -13.34 24.78
N LEU A 100 -6.31 -12.93 25.36
CA LEU A 100 -5.34 -12.07 24.69
C LEU A 100 -4.74 -12.74 23.46
N THR A 101 -4.33 -14.00 23.59
CA THR A 101 -3.77 -14.78 22.48
C THR A 101 -4.80 -14.91 21.36
N ALA A 102 -6.04 -15.29 21.67
CA ALA A 102 -7.10 -15.40 20.69
C ALA A 102 -7.42 -14.07 19.99
N ALA A 103 -7.43 -12.95 20.73
CA ALA A 103 -7.64 -11.62 20.15
C ALA A 103 -6.51 -11.22 19.18
N CYS A 104 -5.24 -11.44 19.55
CA CYS A 104 -4.11 -11.18 18.66
C CYS A 104 -4.17 -12.03 17.38
N LEU A 105 -4.50 -13.32 17.52
CA LEU A 105 -4.65 -14.23 16.40
C LEU A 105 -5.83 -13.86 15.49
N GLY A 106 -6.95 -13.48 16.10
CA GLY A 106 -8.12 -12.98 15.40
C GLY A 106 -7.79 -11.75 14.56
N LEU A 107 -6.99 -10.82 15.06
CA LEU A 107 -6.56 -9.64 14.29
C LEU A 107 -5.69 -10.02 13.09
N VAL A 108 -4.78 -10.98 13.23
CA VAL A 108 -3.98 -11.50 12.10
C VAL A 108 -4.87 -12.17 11.05
N MET A 109 -5.86 -12.95 11.49
CA MET A 109 -6.83 -13.60 10.59
C MET A 109 -7.71 -12.60 9.84
N VAL A 110 -8.19 -11.56 10.54
CA VAL A 110 -8.93 -10.44 9.93
C VAL A 110 -8.07 -9.74 8.89
N TRP A 111 -6.81 -9.47 9.22
CA TRP A 111 -5.86 -8.83 8.31
C TRP A 111 -5.58 -9.67 7.06
N MET A 112 -5.34 -10.97 7.21
CA MET A 112 -5.15 -11.90 6.08
C MET A 112 -6.40 -11.98 5.20
N THR A 113 -7.58 -12.12 5.83
CA THR A 113 -8.86 -12.18 5.11
C THR A 113 -9.13 -10.87 4.36
N ALA A 114 -8.88 -9.72 4.98
CA ALA A 114 -9.02 -8.42 4.33
C ALA A 114 -8.07 -8.27 3.14
N ALA A 115 -6.82 -8.77 3.24
CA ALA A 115 -5.88 -8.74 2.13
C ALA A 115 -6.36 -9.58 0.94
N VAL A 116 -6.97 -10.74 1.19
CA VAL A 116 -7.54 -11.59 0.13
C VAL A 116 -8.78 -10.94 -0.49
N LEU A 117 -9.72 -10.47 0.34
CA LEU A 117 -10.99 -9.90 -0.13
C LEU A 117 -10.83 -8.54 -0.80
N ALA A 118 -9.72 -7.82 -0.56
CA ALA A 118 -9.39 -6.59 -1.27
C ALA A 118 -9.21 -6.79 -2.79
N GLY A 119 -8.92 -8.01 -3.25
CA GLY A 119 -8.85 -8.37 -4.67
C GLY A 119 -10.20 -8.72 -5.32
N VAL A 120 -11.29 -8.76 -4.54
CA VAL A 120 -12.63 -9.08 -5.03
C VAL A 120 -13.40 -7.79 -5.34
N ASP A 121 -13.85 -7.66 -6.58
CA ASP A 121 -14.63 -6.52 -7.05
C ASP A 121 -15.95 -6.40 -6.25
N GLY A 122 -16.29 -5.18 -5.84
CA GLY A 122 -17.45 -4.89 -4.98
C GLY A 122 -17.21 -5.00 -3.47
N LEU A 123 -16.24 -5.80 -3.01
CA LEU A 123 -15.86 -5.87 -1.59
C LEU A 123 -14.66 -4.96 -1.25
N LYS A 124 -13.83 -4.63 -2.25
CA LYS A 124 -12.64 -3.75 -2.12
C LYS A 124 -12.95 -2.42 -1.39
N GLU A 125 -14.06 -1.78 -1.73
CA GLU A 125 -14.46 -0.48 -1.18
C GLU A 125 -14.81 -0.56 0.32
N SER A 126 -15.44 -1.66 0.75
CA SER A 126 -15.85 -1.87 2.14
C SER A 126 -14.66 -2.06 3.10
N PHE A 127 -13.62 -2.79 2.68
CA PHE A 127 -12.42 -3.00 3.50
C PHE A 127 -11.47 -1.80 3.51
N ARG A 128 -11.46 -1.04 2.42
CA ARG A 128 -10.63 0.17 2.24
C ARG A 128 -10.96 1.27 3.25
N ASP A 129 -12.22 1.42 3.62
CA ASP A 129 -12.66 2.45 4.57
C ASP A 129 -12.51 2.04 6.03
N SER A 130 -12.06 0.81 6.31
CA SER A 130 -11.89 0.27 7.67
C SER A 130 -10.68 0.89 8.38
N VAL A 131 -10.92 1.43 9.56
CA VAL A 131 -9.87 1.97 10.44
C VAL A 131 -9.01 0.84 11.00
N ILE A 132 -9.60 -0.33 11.28
CA ILE A 132 -8.87 -1.46 11.86
C ILE A 132 -7.90 -2.06 10.86
N VAL A 133 -8.34 -2.32 9.62
CA VAL A 133 -7.48 -2.83 8.56
C VAL A 133 -6.37 -1.83 8.24
N ASP A 134 -6.67 -0.54 8.19
CA ASP A 134 -5.69 0.52 8.01
C ASP A 134 -4.61 0.55 9.12
N ARG A 135 -5.03 0.41 10.38
CA ARG A 135 -4.10 0.30 11.52
C ARG A 135 -3.24 -0.95 11.42
N LEU A 136 -3.82 -2.09 11.05
CA LEU A 136 -3.07 -3.34 10.87
C LEU A 136 -2.03 -3.19 9.75
N ASN A 137 -2.36 -2.57 8.62
CA ASN A 137 -1.41 -2.29 7.53
C ASN A 137 -0.28 -1.31 7.90
N SER A 138 -0.45 -0.52 8.97
CA SER A 138 0.63 0.36 9.47
C SER A 138 1.65 -0.36 10.33
N VAL A 139 1.31 -1.54 10.85
CA VAL A 139 2.14 -2.35 11.75
C VAL A 139 2.63 -3.62 11.06
N LEU A 140 1.75 -4.26 10.31
CA LEU A 140 1.98 -5.51 9.59
C LEU A 140 2.23 -5.24 8.10
N VAL A 141 3.09 -6.06 7.50
CA VAL A 141 3.50 -5.94 6.10
C VAL A 141 2.55 -6.75 5.23
N PRO A 142 1.67 -6.13 4.41
CA PRO A 142 0.66 -6.89 3.67
C PRO A 142 1.30 -7.96 2.77
N PRO A 143 0.70 -9.15 2.67
CA PRO A 143 1.20 -10.23 1.82
C PRO A 143 1.11 -9.78 0.35
N GLY A 144 2.25 -9.29 -0.16
CA GLY A 144 2.38 -8.74 -1.51
C GLY A 144 1.85 -9.63 -2.64
N PRO A 145 2.00 -10.97 -2.60
CA PRO A 145 1.53 -11.84 -3.69
C PRO A 145 0.01 -11.89 -3.87
N LEU A 146 -0.77 -11.65 -2.82
CA LEU A 146 -2.25 -11.77 -2.87
C LEU A 146 -2.93 -10.49 -3.33
N LEU A 147 -2.32 -9.32 -3.09
CA LEU A 147 -2.84 -8.02 -3.51
C LEU A 147 -2.48 -7.67 -4.96
N SER A 148 -1.39 -8.25 -5.50
CA SER A 148 -0.90 -7.97 -6.86
C SER A 148 -1.44 -8.94 -7.93
N ALA A 149 -2.22 -9.95 -7.56
CA ALA A 149 -2.65 -11.00 -8.49
C ALA A 149 -3.70 -10.56 -9.53
N LYS A 150 -4.33 -9.39 -9.38
CA LYS A 150 -5.45 -8.96 -10.23
C LYS A 150 -5.32 -7.55 -10.84
N GLU A 151 -4.22 -6.86 -10.56
CA GLU A 151 -3.99 -5.49 -11.07
C GLU A 151 -2.79 -5.54 -12.03
N PRO A 152 -3.02 -5.75 -13.34
CA PRO A 152 -1.94 -5.91 -14.33
C PRO A 152 -1.01 -4.68 -14.44
N SER A 153 -1.43 -3.51 -13.95
CA SER A 153 -0.61 -2.30 -13.87
C SER A 153 0.07 -2.06 -12.52
N SER A 154 -0.22 -2.89 -11.51
CA SER A 154 0.30 -2.76 -10.12
C SER A 154 1.33 -3.83 -9.76
N ALA A 155 1.86 -4.57 -10.74
CA ALA A 155 3.05 -5.37 -10.53
C ALA A 155 4.12 -4.45 -9.93
N LEU A 156 4.49 -4.73 -8.67
CA LEU A 156 5.48 -3.93 -7.94
C LEU A 156 6.71 -3.82 -8.83
N ARG A 157 7.00 -2.61 -9.34
CA ARG A 157 8.27 -2.31 -9.99
C ARG A 157 9.36 -2.43 -8.93
N VAL A 158 9.91 -3.63 -8.82
CA VAL A 158 10.99 -3.94 -7.91
C VAL A 158 12.27 -3.38 -8.53
N ILE A 159 12.74 -2.25 -8.01
CA ILE A 159 14.07 -1.75 -8.33
C ILE A 159 15.02 -2.29 -7.26
N GLU A 160 16.00 -3.09 -7.69
CA GLU A 160 17.19 -3.33 -6.88
C GLU A 160 18.08 -2.09 -6.95
N GLY A 161 17.84 -1.16 -6.02
CA GLY A 161 18.63 0.06 -5.88
C GLY A 161 19.68 -0.05 -4.77
N PRO A 162 20.65 0.89 -4.73
CA PRO A 162 21.63 0.93 -3.66
C PRO A 162 20.93 1.10 -2.30
N LYS A 163 21.21 0.17 -1.36
CA LYS A 163 20.63 0.18 -0.01
C LYS A 163 20.91 1.50 0.68
N VAL A 164 19.87 2.07 1.28
CA VAL A 164 19.94 3.42 1.85
C VAL A 164 20.56 3.40 3.24
N ARG A 165 21.77 3.93 3.40
CA ARG A 165 22.31 4.32 4.72
C ARG A 165 21.88 5.74 5.07
N ALA A 166 20.58 5.99 5.11
CA ALA A 166 20.04 7.26 5.62
C ALA A 166 19.69 7.07 7.10
N GLY A 167 20.01 8.06 7.93
CA GLY A 167 19.62 8.02 9.34
C GLY A 167 18.09 7.89 9.54
N ILE A 168 17.68 7.60 10.77
CA ILE A 168 16.27 7.35 11.12
C ILE A 168 15.38 8.56 10.72
N PRO A 169 14.20 8.35 10.09
CA PRO A 169 13.28 9.43 9.77
C PRO A 169 12.87 10.20 11.03
N ASP A 170 12.76 11.53 10.93
CA ASP A 170 12.38 12.36 12.06
C ASP A 170 10.85 12.38 12.20
N PRO A 171 10.24 11.86 13.29
CA PRO A 171 8.80 11.81 13.44
C PRO A 171 8.13 13.19 13.59
N ARG A 172 8.88 14.22 14.01
CA ARG A 172 8.34 15.56 14.30
C ARG A 172 7.93 16.31 13.05
N ILE A 173 8.52 15.97 11.89
CA ILE A 173 8.22 16.64 10.62
C ILE A 173 6.74 16.61 10.24
N LYS A 174 5.98 15.58 10.65
CA LYS A 174 4.53 15.50 10.39
C LYS A 174 3.72 16.59 11.10
N GLN A 175 4.30 17.19 12.14
CA GLN A 175 3.68 18.26 12.91
C GLN A 175 3.98 19.64 12.31
N ASP A 176 4.94 19.74 11.38
CA ASP A 176 5.31 21.00 10.76
C ASP A 176 4.10 21.60 10.01
N PRO A 177 3.78 22.90 10.21
CA PRO A 177 2.57 23.50 9.64
C PRO A 177 2.49 23.38 8.12
N GLN A 178 3.64 23.50 7.42
CA GLN A 178 3.70 23.41 5.97
C GLN A 178 3.45 21.98 5.46
N VAL A 179 3.88 20.96 6.21
CA VAL A 179 3.58 19.56 5.90
C VAL A 179 2.09 19.27 6.07
N ARG A 180 1.47 19.80 7.13
CA ARG A 180 0.02 19.66 7.35
C ARG A 180 -0.80 20.41 6.30
N ALA A 181 -0.35 21.60 5.88
CA ALA A 181 -1.00 22.38 4.85
C ALA A 181 -0.94 21.67 3.48
N ALA A 182 0.18 21.02 3.18
CA ALA A 182 0.40 20.32 1.91
C ALA A 182 -0.62 19.21 1.63
N ALA A 183 -1.23 18.62 2.67
CA ALA A 183 -2.27 17.61 2.53
C ALA A 183 -3.44 18.05 1.64
N ARG A 184 -3.76 19.36 1.63
CA ARG A 184 -4.84 19.94 0.82
C ARG A 184 -4.52 20.04 -0.67
N SER A 185 -3.28 19.76 -1.04
CA SER A 185 -2.78 19.82 -2.41
C SER A 185 -2.42 18.44 -2.95
N VAL A 186 -2.62 17.37 -2.16
CA VAL A 186 -2.40 15.99 -2.57
C VAL A 186 -3.71 15.41 -3.07
N ALA A 187 -3.67 14.81 -4.26
CA ALA A 187 -4.81 14.25 -4.92
C ALA A 187 -4.65 12.74 -5.10
N LYS A 188 -5.76 12.03 -5.00
CA LYS A 188 -5.89 10.65 -5.43
C LYS A 188 -6.19 10.65 -6.93
N ILE A 189 -5.51 9.77 -7.67
CA ILE A 189 -5.71 9.57 -9.09
C ILE A 189 -6.40 8.21 -9.28
N GLU A 190 -7.45 8.20 -10.07
CA GLU A 190 -8.25 7.02 -10.39
C GLU A 190 -8.38 6.94 -11.92
N VAL A 191 -8.02 5.81 -12.50
CA VAL A 191 -8.12 5.58 -13.96
C VAL A 191 -8.95 4.35 -14.23
N VAL A 192 -9.70 4.38 -15.33
CA VAL A 192 -10.36 3.20 -15.90
C VAL A 192 -9.74 2.99 -17.27
N ALA A 193 -8.88 1.98 -17.37
CA ALA A 193 -8.07 1.71 -18.56
C ALA A 193 -7.59 0.25 -18.52
N CYS A 194 -7.17 -0.28 -19.67
CA CYS A 194 -6.51 -1.58 -19.75
C CYS A 194 -7.31 -2.75 -19.15
N GLY A 195 -8.65 -2.71 -19.28
CA GLY A 195 -9.54 -3.75 -18.76
C GLY A 195 -9.74 -3.71 -17.23
N GLY A 196 -9.24 -2.68 -16.55
CA GLY A 196 -9.31 -2.56 -15.09
C GLY A 196 -9.46 -1.13 -14.57
N ARG A 197 -9.39 -0.99 -13.24
CA ARG A 197 -9.31 0.29 -12.55
C ARG A 197 -7.93 0.41 -11.91
N GLY A 198 -7.20 1.47 -12.24
CA GLY A 198 -5.92 1.80 -11.63
C GLY A 198 -6.08 2.92 -10.60
N GLU A 199 -5.24 2.90 -9.56
CA GLU A 199 -5.23 3.93 -8.53
C GLU A 199 -3.80 4.38 -8.20
N GLY A 200 -3.63 5.69 -8.00
CA GLY A 200 -2.37 6.29 -7.64
C GLY A 200 -2.55 7.56 -6.82
N SER A 201 -1.43 8.23 -6.60
CA SER A 201 -1.35 9.54 -5.95
C SER A 201 -0.87 10.58 -6.94
N GLY A 202 -1.17 11.84 -6.66
CA GLY A 202 -0.71 12.99 -7.41
C GLY A 202 -0.78 14.23 -6.53
N TRP A 203 -0.35 15.37 -7.05
CA TRP A 203 -0.35 16.60 -6.29
C TRP A 203 -0.37 17.84 -7.19
N VAL A 204 -0.96 18.93 -6.67
CA VAL A 204 -1.11 20.19 -7.39
C VAL A 204 0.24 20.91 -7.44
N ALA A 205 0.80 21.08 -8.64
CA ALA A 205 2.10 21.73 -8.87
C ALA A 205 1.98 23.16 -9.43
N ALA A 206 0.83 23.48 -10.03
CA ALA A 206 0.43 24.82 -10.43
C ALA A 206 -1.10 24.91 -10.46
N ASP A 207 -1.67 26.09 -10.69
CA ASP A 207 -3.12 26.31 -10.68
C ASP A 207 -3.85 25.37 -11.68
N GLY A 208 -4.65 24.43 -11.16
CA GLY A 208 -5.33 23.41 -11.96
C GLY A 208 -4.40 22.37 -12.63
N ILE A 209 -3.13 22.28 -12.22
CA ILE A 209 -2.13 21.38 -12.80
C ILE A 209 -1.66 20.38 -11.75
N VAL A 210 -1.77 19.10 -12.08
CA VAL A 210 -1.46 17.97 -11.20
C VAL A 210 -0.32 17.16 -11.79
N VAL A 211 0.65 16.79 -10.96
CA VAL A 211 1.75 15.90 -11.32
C VAL A 211 1.47 14.52 -10.72
N THR A 212 1.70 13.47 -11.50
CA THR A 212 1.65 12.06 -11.07
C THR A 212 2.65 11.23 -11.89
N ASN A 213 2.68 9.91 -11.72
CA ASN A 213 3.47 9.03 -12.56
C ASN A 213 2.80 8.73 -13.91
N ALA A 214 3.60 8.47 -14.93
CA ALA A 214 3.09 8.08 -16.25
C ALA A 214 2.32 6.75 -16.15
N HIS A 215 2.87 5.74 -15.47
CA HIS A 215 2.20 4.45 -15.31
C HIS A 215 0.85 4.53 -14.57
N VAL A 216 0.63 5.55 -13.74
CA VAL A 216 -0.67 5.77 -13.06
C VAL A 216 -1.73 6.25 -14.06
N ALA A 217 -1.33 7.00 -15.09
CA ALA A 217 -2.23 7.58 -16.09
C ALA A 217 -2.36 6.75 -17.39
N ARG A 218 -1.55 5.69 -17.53
CA ARG A 218 -1.38 4.92 -18.77
C ARG A 218 -2.70 4.38 -19.34
N GLY A 219 -2.87 4.50 -20.65
CA GLY A 219 -4.03 4.00 -21.40
C GLY A 219 -5.35 4.68 -21.03
N SER A 220 -5.31 5.76 -20.24
CA SER A 220 -6.49 6.51 -19.83
C SER A 220 -6.56 7.84 -20.55
N ASP A 221 -7.66 8.05 -21.26
CA ASP A 221 -7.99 9.33 -21.90
C ASP A 221 -8.47 10.40 -20.92
N ALA A 222 -9.01 9.97 -19.78
CA ALA A 222 -9.72 10.81 -18.84
C ALA A 222 -9.45 10.38 -17.38
N PRO A 223 -8.20 10.52 -16.88
CA PRO A 223 -7.91 10.26 -15.47
C PRO A 223 -8.80 11.10 -14.55
N ALA A 224 -9.36 10.48 -13.52
CA ALA A 224 -10.12 11.15 -12.49
C ALA A 224 -9.21 11.56 -11.32
N VAL A 225 -9.36 12.79 -10.85
CA VAL A 225 -8.54 13.39 -9.80
C VAL A 225 -9.44 13.82 -8.64
N ARG A 226 -9.05 13.49 -7.42
CA ARG A 226 -9.82 13.81 -6.21
C ARG A 226 -8.93 14.24 -5.05
N ILE A 227 -9.21 15.39 -4.44
CA ILE A 227 -8.57 15.78 -3.19
C ILE A 227 -9.42 15.24 -2.03
N GLU A 228 -8.79 14.64 -1.03
CA GLU A 228 -9.53 14.09 0.12
C GLU A 228 -10.26 15.22 0.86
N GLY A 229 -11.54 14.98 1.14
CA GLY A 229 -12.42 15.98 1.77
C GLY A 229 -12.98 17.04 0.80
N GLN A 230 -12.60 17.02 -0.49
CA GLN A 230 -13.13 17.91 -1.51
C GLN A 230 -13.96 17.13 -2.54
N GLY A 231 -15.23 16.89 -2.21
CA GLY A 231 -16.27 16.51 -3.18
C GLY A 231 -15.99 15.30 -4.07
N LYS A 232 -16.61 15.30 -5.25
CA LYS A 232 -16.52 14.24 -6.26
C LYS A 232 -15.19 14.32 -7.02
N ALA A 233 -14.74 13.17 -7.51
CA ALA A 233 -13.62 13.11 -8.45
C ALA A 233 -13.95 13.92 -9.71
N SER A 234 -12.93 14.60 -10.25
CA SER A 234 -13.04 15.46 -11.43
C SER A 234 -12.16 14.90 -12.53
N ILE A 235 -12.67 14.89 -13.76
CA ILE A 235 -11.88 14.47 -14.93
C ILE A 235 -10.74 15.47 -15.16
N ALA A 236 -9.58 14.93 -15.50
CA ALA A 236 -8.40 15.66 -15.89
C ALA A 236 -7.92 15.24 -17.28
N GLU A 237 -7.30 16.18 -17.97
CA GLU A 237 -6.73 16.02 -19.30
C GLU A 237 -5.21 15.84 -19.19
N PRO A 238 -4.64 14.76 -19.74
CA PRO A 238 -3.19 14.62 -19.86
C PRO A 238 -2.62 15.68 -20.80
N ILE A 239 -1.67 16.48 -20.31
CA ILE A 239 -0.97 17.53 -21.10
C ILE A 239 0.54 17.27 -21.27
N TRP A 240 1.04 16.26 -20.55
CA TRP A 240 2.39 15.74 -20.71
C TRP A 240 2.42 14.29 -20.23
N TYR A 241 3.09 13.44 -20.99
CA TYR A 241 3.26 12.04 -20.69
C TYR A 241 4.67 11.64 -21.12
N ASP A 242 5.49 11.22 -20.15
CA ASP A 242 6.86 10.76 -20.36
C ASP A 242 7.03 9.42 -19.66
N ASP A 243 6.97 8.35 -20.44
CA ASP A 243 7.15 6.97 -19.96
C ASP A 243 8.61 6.65 -19.63
N GLY A 244 9.57 7.44 -20.14
CA GLY A 244 10.99 7.27 -19.88
C GLY A 244 11.42 7.80 -18.51
N ASP A 245 10.91 8.97 -18.11
CA ASP A 245 11.09 9.50 -16.75
C ASP A 245 9.91 9.14 -15.80
N ASP A 246 8.89 8.43 -16.28
CA ASP A 246 7.65 8.05 -15.57
C ASP A 246 6.92 9.23 -14.92
N ILE A 247 6.76 10.31 -15.67
CA ILE A 247 6.08 11.53 -15.24
C ILE A 247 4.88 11.80 -16.16
N ALA A 248 3.71 11.99 -15.56
CA ALA A 248 2.54 12.55 -16.25
C ALA A 248 2.12 13.86 -15.58
N ILE A 249 1.61 14.77 -16.41
CA ILE A 249 1.05 16.05 -15.96
C ILE A 249 -0.36 16.16 -16.50
N LEU A 250 -1.28 16.36 -15.57
CA LEU A 250 -2.71 16.42 -15.82
C LEU A 250 -3.21 17.84 -15.58
N ARG A 251 -4.17 18.28 -16.38
CA ARG A 251 -4.86 19.56 -16.22
C ARG A 251 -6.30 19.31 -15.83
N THR A 252 -6.79 19.98 -14.80
CA THR A 252 -8.21 19.98 -14.47
C THR A 252 -8.65 21.34 -13.92
N PRO A 253 -9.69 21.95 -14.49
CA PRO A 253 -10.20 23.24 -14.00
C PRO A 253 -10.81 23.13 -12.59
N ALA A 254 -11.20 21.92 -12.17
CA ALA A 254 -11.81 21.68 -10.86
C ALA A 254 -10.86 21.93 -9.68
N LEU A 255 -9.55 21.93 -9.92
CA LEU A 255 -8.53 22.21 -8.91
C LEU A 255 -7.92 23.61 -9.01
N LYS A 256 -8.57 24.52 -9.76
CA LYS A 256 -8.18 25.93 -9.72
C LYS A 256 -8.41 26.53 -8.34
N GLY A 257 -7.48 27.35 -7.88
CA GLY A 257 -7.47 27.93 -6.53
C GLY A 257 -6.96 27.00 -5.44
N VAL A 258 -6.66 25.73 -5.74
CA VAL A 258 -5.95 24.85 -4.80
C VAL A 258 -4.48 25.30 -4.74
N PRO A 259 -3.92 25.56 -3.54
CA PRO A 259 -2.53 26.00 -3.42
C PRO A 259 -1.55 24.97 -4.00
N PRO A 260 -0.63 25.35 -4.90
CA PRO A 260 0.35 24.42 -5.43
C PRO A 260 1.47 24.15 -4.43
N LEU A 261 2.07 22.96 -4.48
CA LEU A 261 3.29 22.66 -3.73
C LEU A 261 4.53 23.18 -4.50
N PRO A 262 5.42 23.93 -3.86
CA PRO A 262 6.66 24.36 -4.50
C PRO A 262 7.62 23.18 -4.74
N ILE A 263 8.34 23.16 -5.86
CA ILE A 263 9.35 22.11 -6.15
C ILE A 263 10.73 22.57 -5.68
N ALA A 264 11.42 21.76 -4.87
CA ALA A 264 12.79 22.02 -4.44
C ALA A 264 13.79 21.91 -5.60
N GLY A 265 14.88 22.69 -5.54
CA GLY A 265 15.91 22.70 -6.60
C GLY A 265 16.71 21.42 -6.66
N ARG A 266 17.66 21.26 -5.74
CA ARG A 266 18.46 20.05 -5.59
C ARG A 266 18.54 19.73 -4.09
N PRO A 267 17.67 18.86 -3.57
CA PRO A 267 17.71 18.49 -2.16
C PRO A 267 19.00 17.72 -1.84
N ARG A 268 19.50 17.86 -0.60
CA ARG A 268 20.70 17.14 -0.15
C ARG A 268 20.32 15.75 0.35
N ALA A 269 21.22 14.78 0.18
CA ALA A 269 21.11 13.51 0.88
C ALA A 269 21.01 13.74 2.40
N GLY A 270 20.22 12.93 3.08
CA GLY A 270 19.92 13.09 4.51
C GLY A 270 18.78 14.05 4.82
N THR A 271 18.19 14.74 3.83
CA THR A 271 17.02 15.61 4.04
C THR A 271 15.87 14.83 4.67
N ALA A 272 15.38 15.32 5.81
CA ALA A 272 14.17 14.80 6.43
C ALA A 272 12.96 15.19 5.59
N ALA A 273 12.10 14.23 5.30
CA ALA A 273 10.98 14.40 4.41
C ALA A 273 9.75 13.61 4.85
N VAL A 274 8.63 13.86 4.17
CA VAL A 274 7.38 13.12 4.35
C VAL A 274 6.84 12.73 2.99
N VAL A 275 6.52 11.46 2.84
CA VAL A 275 5.78 10.91 1.71
C VAL A 275 4.30 11.11 1.97
N LEU A 276 3.61 11.77 1.04
CA LEU A 276 2.18 11.99 1.09
C LEU A 276 1.50 11.23 -0.05
N GLY A 277 0.39 10.56 0.23
CA GLY A 277 -0.35 9.84 -0.81
C GLY A 277 -1.44 8.92 -0.27
N PHE A 278 -1.86 7.97 -1.11
CA PHE A 278 -2.98 7.05 -0.88
C PHE A 278 -2.54 5.58 -1.00
N PRO A 279 -1.78 5.05 -0.02
CA PRO A 279 -1.34 3.65 -0.04
C PRO A 279 -2.53 2.68 -0.14
N PHE A 280 -2.37 1.66 -0.97
CA PHE A 280 -3.37 0.65 -1.35
C PHE A 280 -4.67 1.25 -1.86
N GLY A 281 -4.55 2.44 -2.44
CA GLY A 281 -5.69 3.23 -2.85
C GLY A 281 -6.47 3.83 -1.70
N GLY A 282 -6.13 3.62 -0.43
CA GLY A 282 -6.96 3.93 0.74
C GLY A 282 -7.13 5.41 1.08
N ARG A 283 -7.11 5.72 2.38
CA ARG A 283 -7.15 7.10 2.88
C ARG A 283 -5.79 7.77 2.76
N TYR A 284 -5.76 9.09 2.74
CA TYR A 284 -4.54 9.88 2.78
C TYR A 284 -3.65 9.46 3.95
N LYS A 285 -2.35 9.32 3.66
CA LYS A 285 -1.30 9.05 4.65
C LYS A 285 -0.13 9.98 4.45
N ALA A 286 0.42 10.38 5.59
CA ALA A 286 1.75 10.95 5.72
C ALA A 286 2.70 9.92 6.34
N ARG A 287 3.83 9.66 5.69
CA ARG A 287 4.88 8.73 6.16
C ARG A 287 6.23 9.42 6.16
N GLU A 288 6.89 9.39 7.30
CA GLU A 288 8.23 9.98 7.42
C GLU A 288 9.23 9.22 6.56
N ALA A 289 10.10 9.99 5.93
CA ALA A 289 11.17 9.48 5.11
C ALA A 289 12.45 10.30 5.31
N ARG A 290 13.57 9.72 4.88
CA ARG A 290 14.83 10.43 4.72
C ARG A 290 15.42 10.14 3.36
N LEU A 291 15.88 11.18 2.69
CA LEU A 291 16.46 11.07 1.35
C LEU A 291 17.84 10.41 1.41
N GLY A 292 18.08 9.46 0.53
CA GLY A 292 19.40 8.98 0.14
C GLY A 292 20.05 9.88 -0.92
N PRO A 293 21.27 9.54 -1.38
CA PRO A 293 21.89 10.21 -2.51
C PRO A 293 21.14 9.89 -3.80
N THR A 294 20.79 10.93 -4.57
CA THR A 294 20.28 10.75 -5.93
C THR A 294 21.38 10.17 -6.82
N SER A 295 21.07 9.11 -7.56
CA SER A 295 21.99 8.48 -8.51
C SER A 295 21.28 8.20 -9.84
N PRO A 296 22.04 8.03 -10.94
CA PRO A 296 21.51 7.38 -12.12
C PRO A 296 20.91 6.02 -11.75
N LEU A 297 19.91 5.61 -12.51
CA LEU A 297 19.34 4.27 -12.36
C LEU A 297 20.39 3.22 -12.80
N PRO A 298 20.58 2.11 -12.06
CA PRO A 298 21.52 1.08 -12.45
C PRO A 298 21.23 0.51 -13.84
N GLU A 299 22.28 0.14 -14.58
CA GLU A 299 22.15 -0.56 -15.86
C GLU A 299 21.39 -1.90 -15.67
N GLY A 300 20.41 -2.17 -16.55
CA GLY A 300 19.54 -3.36 -16.46
C GLY A 300 18.23 -3.17 -15.68
N ALA A 301 17.93 -1.96 -15.21
CA ALA A 301 16.65 -1.67 -14.58
C ALA A 301 15.47 -1.76 -15.58
N GLN A 302 14.27 -2.05 -15.05
CA GLN A 302 13.05 -2.31 -15.83
C GLN A 302 12.70 -1.18 -16.82
N GLN A 303 12.11 -1.55 -17.96
CA GLN A 303 11.65 -0.60 -18.97
C GLN A 303 10.61 0.40 -18.41
N GLY A 304 10.86 1.69 -18.62
CA GLY A 304 10.01 2.79 -18.14
C GLY A 304 10.32 3.24 -16.71
N ALA A 305 11.52 2.92 -16.21
CA ALA A 305 12.03 3.49 -14.97
C ALA A 305 12.84 4.78 -15.25
N PRO A 306 12.82 5.77 -14.34
CA PRO A 306 13.40 7.09 -14.60
C PRO A 306 14.91 7.04 -14.74
N ARG A 307 15.48 7.92 -15.56
CA ARG A 307 16.94 7.97 -15.77
C ARG A 307 17.77 8.23 -14.50
N SER A 308 17.14 8.75 -13.44
CA SER A 308 17.75 8.89 -12.12
C SER A 308 16.72 8.70 -11.02
N ILE A 309 17.16 8.15 -9.89
CA ILE A 309 16.31 7.83 -8.75
C ILE A 309 16.91 8.42 -7.47
N THR A 310 16.02 8.79 -6.55
CA THR A 310 16.36 9.14 -5.17
C THR A 310 15.85 8.04 -4.25
N PRO A 311 16.75 7.25 -3.65
CA PRO A 311 16.36 6.30 -2.62
C PRO A 311 15.78 7.02 -1.39
N LEU A 312 14.78 6.42 -0.76
CA LEU A 312 14.06 6.96 0.39
C LEU A 312 14.02 5.89 1.48
N PHE A 313 14.57 6.21 2.64
CA PHE A 313 14.42 5.38 3.83
C PHE A 313 13.14 5.82 4.55
N ALA A 314 12.07 5.03 4.46
CA ALA A 314 10.75 5.42 4.96
C ALA A 314 10.23 4.51 6.08
N GLY A 315 9.23 4.98 6.81
CA GLY A 315 8.44 4.14 7.70
C GLY A 315 7.64 3.06 6.93
N LEU A 316 7.13 2.06 7.66
CA LEU A 316 6.21 1.06 7.09
C LEU A 316 4.95 1.72 6.50
N GLY A 317 4.35 1.06 5.51
CA GLY A 317 3.06 1.48 4.93
C GLY A 317 3.16 2.43 3.74
N ILE A 318 4.30 2.46 3.03
CA ILE A 318 4.37 2.82 1.61
C ILE A 318 4.10 1.55 0.81
N GLY A 319 3.27 1.66 -0.24
CA GLY A 319 2.91 0.52 -1.10
C GLY A 319 2.20 0.98 -2.36
N PRO A 320 1.65 0.03 -3.16
CA PRO A 320 0.82 0.32 -4.34
C PRO A 320 -0.16 1.48 -4.08
N GLY A 321 -0.41 2.36 -5.06
CA GLY A 321 -1.23 3.56 -4.87
C GLY A 321 -0.50 4.77 -4.25
N SER A 322 0.68 4.59 -3.64
CA SER A 322 1.53 5.71 -3.20
C SER A 322 2.29 6.35 -4.37
N SER A 323 2.45 5.64 -5.49
CA SER A 323 3.08 6.12 -6.72
C SER A 323 2.44 7.42 -7.21
N GLY A 324 3.27 8.39 -7.58
CA GLY A 324 2.90 9.74 -7.98
C GLY A 324 2.72 10.69 -6.80
N GLY A 325 2.76 10.19 -5.56
CA GLY A 325 2.66 10.99 -4.34
C GLY A 325 3.91 11.85 -4.10
N PRO A 326 3.76 13.11 -3.65
CA PRO A 326 4.91 13.97 -3.40
C PRO A 326 5.65 13.54 -2.13
N VAL A 327 6.97 13.67 -2.19
CA VAL A 327 7.87 13.62 -1.04
C VAL A 327 8.26 15.05 -0.72
N ILE A 328 7.91 15.57 0.45
CA ILE A 328 8.11 16.97 0.82
C ILE A 328 9.08 17.16 1.98
N ASP A 329 9.84 18.27 1.97
CA ASP A 329 10.65 18.67 3.10
C ASP A 329 9.84 19.43 4.17
N ARG A 330 10.51 19.83 5.27
CA ARG A 330 9.92 20.65 6.34
C ARG A 330 9.32 21.97 5.86
N ASN A 331 9.79 22.47 4.72
CA ASN A 331 9.33 23.71 4.11
C ASN A 331 8.17 23.48 3.12
N GLY A 332 7.55 22.29 3.12
CA GLY A 332 6.47 21.94 2.20
C GLY A 332 6.91 21.88 0.74
N ARG A 333 8.21 21.83 0.45
CA ARG A 333 8.72 21.76 -0.93
C ARG A 333 8.88 20.32 -1.36
N VAL A 334 8.42 19.99 -2.55
CA VAL A 334 8.58 18.66 -3.17
C VAL A 334 10.05 18.42 -3.50
N VAL A 335 10.63 17.43 -2.84
CA VAL A 335 12.03 16.98 -3.01
C VAL A 335 12.16 15.73 -3.88
N ALA A 336 11.10 14.93 -3.97
CA ALA A 336 10.98 13.81 -4.91
C ALA A 336 9.48 13.46 -5.12
N MET A 337 9.18 12.56 -6.06
CA MET A 337 7.86 11.96 -6.24
C MET A 337 7.98 10.44 -6.17
N ILE A 338 7.16 9.75 -5.41
CA ILE A 338 7.23 8.28 -5.30
C ILE A 338 7.04 7.65 -6.67
N PHE A 339 7.95 6.75 -7.05
CA PHE A 339 7.89 5.98 -8.30
C PHE A 339 7.44 4.54 -8.01
N ALA A 340 8.18 3.87 -7.12
CA ALA A 340 7.90 2.50 -6.71
C ALA A 340 8.48 2.25 -5.32
N GLY A 341 7.91 1.29 -4.60
CA GLY A 341 8.45 0.84 -3.33
C GLY A 341 8.22 -0.65 -3.18
N ARG A 342 9.30 -1.43 -3.26
CA ARG A 342 9.61 -2.59 -2.41
C ARG A 342 10.97 -3.17 -2.80
N ASP A 343 11.86 -3.28 -1.82
CA ASP A 343 13.00 -4.21 -1.85
C ASP A 343 12.44 -5.65 -1.89
N PRO A 344 12.85 -6.52 -2.82
CA PRO A 344 12.35 -7.90 -2.90
C PRO A 344 12.56 -8.69 -1.60
N ASN A 345 13.43 -8.22 -0.70
CA ASN A 345 13.74 -8.82 0.60
C ASN A 345 12.95 -8.22 1.78
N GLY A 346 11.93 -7.38 1.53
CA GLY A 346 11.09 -6.83 2.60
C GLY A 346 11.67 -5.60 3.31
N GLY A 347 12.61 -4.91 2.69
CA GLY A 347 13.20 -3.65 3.18
C GLY A 347 12.20 -2.48 3.23
N ARG A 348 12.61 -1.41 3.93
CA ARG A 348 11.85 -0.16 4.10
C ARG A 348 12.12 0.89 3.01
N ASP A 349 12.85 0.48 1.98
CA ASP A 349 13.37 1.38 0.97
C ASP A 349 12.30 1.61 -0.11
N ALA A 350 12.04 2.87 -0.40
CA ALA A 350 11.24 3.33 -1.53
C ALA A 350 12.11 4.15 -2.48
N PHE A 351 11.68 4.29 -3.73
CA PHE A 351 12.39 5.09 -4.73
C PHE A 351 11.50 6.22 -5.22
N GLY A 352 12.10 7.41 -5.32
CA GLY A 352 11.43 8.60 -5.83
C GLY A 352 12.13 9.18 -7.05
N ILE A 353 11.34 9.76 -7.93
CA ILE A 353 11.78 10.60 -9.05
C ILE A 353 12.33 11.91 -8.48
N PRO A 354 13.58 12.30 -8.78
CA PRO A 354 14.18 13.52 -8.26
C PRO A 354 13.44 14.79 -8.70
N SER A 355 13.34 15.77 -7.80
CA SER A 355 12.68 17.05 -8.09
C SER A 355 13.19 17.82 -9.33
N PRO A 356 14.47 17.75 -9.75
CA PRO A 356 14.91 18.36 -11.02
C PRO A 356 14.20 17.80 -12.25
N LEU A 357 13.94 16.48 -12.30
CA LEU A 357 13.25 15.85 -13.44
C LEU A 357 11.81 16.32 -13.53
N ILE A 358 11.12 16.34 -12.37
CA ILE A 358 9.74 16.81 -12.25
C ILE A 358 9.62 18.27 -12.70
N ARG A 359 10.55 19.13 -12.26
CA ARG A 359 10.58 20.54 -12.65
C ARG A 359 10.79 20.71 -14.16
N ASP A 360 11.65 19.89 -14.76
CA ASP A 360 11.91 19.96 -16.20
C ASP A 360 10.66 19.56 -17.01
N ALA A 361 10.04 18.44 -16.65
CA ALA A 361 8.77 17.99 -17.22
C ALA A 361 7.67 19.06 -17.08
N LEU A 362 7.52 19.66 -15.89
CA LEU A 362 6.53 20.70 -15.64
C LEU A 362 6.73 21.93 -16.53
N ARG A 363 7.98 22.39 -16.69
CA ARG A 363 8.25 23.52 -17.61
C ARG A 363 7.88 23.20 -19.04
N LYS A 364 8.22 22.01 -19.53
CA LYS A 364 7.91 21.56 -20.89
C LYS A 364 6.39 21.47 -21.11
N ALA A 365 5.68 20.83 -20.18
CA ALA A 365 4.23 20.68 -20.24
C ALA A 365 3.47 22.01 -20.28
N LEU A 366 3.90 22.97 -19.46
CA LEU A 366 3.28 24.30 -19.41
C LEU A 366 3.58 25.14 -20.66
N SER A 367 4.65 24.82 -21.40
CA SER A 367 5.01 25.52 -22.64
C SER A 367 4.23 25.03 -23.87
N SER A 368 3.91 23.74 -23.96
CA SER A 368 3.09 23.19 -25.05
C SER A 368 1.60 23.29 -24.75
N ALA A 369 1.21 22.96 -23.52
CA ALA A 369 -0.15 23.02 -22.98
C ALA A 369 -1.22 22.23 -23.76
N GLN A 370 -0.84 21.41 -24.73
CA GLN A 370 -1.72 20.59 -25.57
C GLN A 370 -2.04 19.25 -24.92
N ARG A 371 -3.20 18.69 -25.25
CA ARG A 371 -3.56 17.32 -24.90
C ARG A 371 -2.53 16.36 -25.49
N VAL A 372 -2.16 15.35 -24.72
CA VAL A 372 -1.31 14.24 -25.17
C VAL A 372 -2.01 12.91 -24.91
N ASP A 373 -1.61 11.90 -25.67
CA ASP A 373 -1.98 10.51 -25.44
C ASP A 373 -1.20 9.92 -24.25
N THR A 374 -1.79 8.97 -23.52
CA THR A 374 -1.17 8.31 -22.35
C THR A 374 -0.55 6.95 -22.68
N GLY A 375 -0.33 6.68 -23.96
CA GLY A 375 0.26 5.45 -24.48
C GLY A 375 -0.67 4.25 -24.37
N ASP A 376 -0.28 3.19 -25.07
CA ASP A 376 -1.02 1.93 -25.04
C ASP A 376 -0.88 1.20 -23.70
N CYS A 377 -1.88 0.36 -23.43
CA CYS A 377 -1.79 -0.62 -22.37
C CYS A 377 -0.63 -1.59 -22.64
N ARG A 378 0.21 -1.82 -21.63
CA ARG A 378 1.26 -2.83 -21.72
C ARG A 378 0.67 -4.20 -21.34
N GLU A 379 0.92 -5.21 -22.17
CA GLU A 379 0.86 -6.61 -21.74
C GLU A 379 2.14 -6.88 -20.93
N GLU A 380 2.02 -7.10 -19.62
CA GLU A 380 3.14 -7.46 -18.74
C GLU A 380 3.10 -8.95 -18.36
#